data_AF-A0A0B1TG16-F1
#
_entry.id   AF-A0A0B1TG16-F1
#
_cell.length_a   1.000
_cell.length_b   1.000
_cell.length_c   1.000
_cell.angle_alpha   90.00
_cell.angle_beta   90.00
_cell.angle_gamma   90.00
#
_symmetry.space_group_name_H-M   'P 1'
#
loop_
_entity.id
_entity.type
_entity.pdbx_description
1 polymer ?
#
loop_
_entity_poly.entity_id
_entity_poly.type
_entity_poly.pdbx_seq_one_letter_code
_entity_poly.pdbx_strand_id
1 'polypeptide(L)' 'MLEILSFSLVIQSVVTQVNKMELILVQAMWNNGDISPVRTYKNDPFQAANWTFGGGGFGQLSTVSWK' A
#
# COMPACT_ATOMS: atom_id res chain seq x y z
N MET A 1 4.63 -41.73 -40.24
CA MET A 1 4.70 -40.30 -40.58
C MET A 1 3.56 -39.61 -39.86
N LEU A 2 3.82 -39.06 -38.67
CA LEU A 2 2.89 -38.19 -37.96
C LEU A 2 3.74 -37.09 -37.32
N GLU A 3 3.68 -35.89 -37.91
CA GLU A 3 4.29 -34.70 -37.32
C GLU A 3 3.29 -34.08 -36.35
N ILE A 4 3.61 -34.13 -35.06
CA ILE A 4 2.85 -33.42 -34.03
C ILE A 4 3.42 -32.01 -33.99
N LEU A 5 2.65 -31.07 -34.53
CA LEU A 5 2.93 -29.64 -34.53
C LEU A 5 2.93 -29.12 -33.07
N SER A 6 4.10 -28.98 -32.48
CA SER A 6 4.28 -28.38 -31.15
C SER A 6 4.10 -26.87 -31.24
N PHE A 7 2.93 -26.38 -30.84
CA PHE A 7 2.63 -24.96 -30.78
C PHE A 7 3.20 -24.38 -29.48
N SER A 8 4.43 -23.87 -29.55
CA SER A 8 5.08 -23.16 -28.44
C SER A 8 4.49 -21.76 -28.30
N LEU A 9 3.67 -21.53 -27.28
CA LEU A 9 3.21 -20.19 -26.92
C LEU A 9 4.38 -19.40 -26.31
N VAL A 10 5.06 -18.59 -27.12
CA VAL A 10 6.07 -17.64 -26.63
C VAL A 10 5.33 -16.38 -26.17
N ILE A 11 5.08 -16.26 -24.88
CA ILE A 11 4.71 -14.97 -24.28
C ILE A 11 6.00 -14.15 -24.21
N GLN A 12 6.26 -13.34 -25.25
CA GLN A 12 7.31 -12.33 -25.16
C GLN A 12 6.82 -11.24 -24.20
N SER A 13 7.46 -11.13 -23.05
CA SER A 13 7.33 -9.93 -22.22
C SER A 13 7.87 -8.75 -23.05
N VAL A 14 6.99 -7.85 -23.48
CA VAL A 14 7.42 -6.57 -24.04
C VAL A 14 7.99 -5.76 -22.89
N VAL A 15 9.31 -5.83 -22.74
CA VAL A 15 10.03 -4.94 -21.84
C VAL A 15 10.10 -3.58 -22.52
N THR A 16 9.23 -2.65 -22.12
CA THR A 16 9.34 -1.25 -22.53
C THR A 16 10.55 -0.63 -21.85
N GLN A 17 11.73 -0.70 -22.48
CA GLN A 17 12.92 -0.03 -21.96
C GLN A 17 12.91 1.43 -22.40
N VAL A 18 12.74 2.35 -21.44
CA VAL A 18 13.13 3.74 -21.61
C VAL A 18 14.58 3.87 -21.13
N ASN A 19 15.48 4.28 -22.01
CA ASN A 19 16.88 4.63 -21.72
C ASN A 19 17.83 3.52 -21.20
N LYS A 20 17.52 2.24 -21.41
CA LYS A 20 18.41 1.11 -21.04
C LYS A 20 18.78 1.04 -19.55
N MET A 21 17.98 1.64 -18.68
CA MET A 21 18.16 1.53 -17.25
C MET A 21 17.34 0.35 -16.72
N GLU A 22 17.96 -0.44 -15.85
CA GLU A 22 17.33 -1.58 -15.18
C GLU A 22 17.07 -1.22 -13.71
N LEU A 23 15.84 -1.42 -13.25
CA LEU A 23 15.49 -1.24 -11.84
C LEU A 23 16.00 -2.45 -11.05
N ILE A 24 17.11 -2.29 -10.33
CA ILE A 24 17.71 -3.38 -9.55
C ILE A 24 17.03 -3.54 -8.18
N LEU A 25 16.75 -2.45 -7.48
CA LEU A 25 16.12 -2.46 -6.15
C LEU A 25 15.46 -1.11 -5.84
N VAL A 26 14.29 -1.14 -5.21
CA VAL A 26 13.69 0.01 -4.54
C VAL A 26 13.48 -0.35 -3.08
N GLN A 27 14.03 0.47 -2.18
CA GLN A 27 13.68 0.44 -0.78
C GLN A 27 12.99 1.76 -0.44
N ALA A 28 11.72 1.68 -0.04
CA ALA A 28 10.95 2.84 0.35
C ALA A 28 10.76 2.87 1.87
N MET A 29 10.82 4.07 2.42
CA MET A 29 10.53 4.35 3.82
C MET A 29 9.32 5.29 3.86
N TRP A 30 8.27 4.86 4.54
CA TRP A 30 7.05 5.63 4.72
C TRP A 30 6.64 5.60 6.18
N ASN A 31 6.05 6.70 6.62
CA ASN A 31 5.33 6.74 7.88
C ASN A 31 3.92 6.17 7.70
N ASN A 32 3.26 5.96 8.83
CA ASN A 32 1.85 5.62 8.87
C ASN A 32 1.02 6.74 8.20
N GLY A 33 -0.15 6.39 7.69
CA GLY A 33 -1.15 7.40 7.28
C GLY A 33 -1.66 8.23 8.46
N ASP A 34 -2.66 9.07 8.22
CA ASP A 34 -3.36 9.79 9.27
C ASP A 34 -3.91 8.81 10.33
N ILE A 35 -3.55 9.08 11.60
CA ILE A 35 -3.94 8.29 12.77
C ILE A 35 -4.58 9.23 13.81
N SER A 36 -5.54 8.70 14.57
CA SER A 36 -6.04 9.39 15.75
C SER A 36 -4.92 9.61 16.78
N PRO A 37 -5.04 10.62 17.66
CA PRO A 37 -4.07 10.86 18.72
C PRO A 37 -3.83 9.59 19.53
N VAL A 38 -2.60 9.34 19.98
CA VAL A 38 -2.29 8.16 20.81
C VAL A 38 -2.73 8.37 22.27
N ARG A 39 -2.81 9.64 22.69
CA ARG A 39 -3.29 10.09 24.00
C ARG A 39 -3.57 11.58 23.96
N THR A 40 -4.28 12.09 24.96
CA THR A 40 -4.49 13.52 25.15
C THR A 40 -4.44 13.92 26.64
N TYR A 41 -4.55 15.21 26.92
CA TYR A 41 -4.61 15.77 28.27
C TYR A 41 -5.92 15.43 28.96
N LYS A 42 -5.89 15.39 30.30
CA LYS A 42 -7.07 15.03 31.11
C LYS A 42 -8.27 15.98 30.90
N ASN A 43 -8.01 17.24 30.59
CA ASN A 43 -9.02 18.29 30.39
C ASN A 43 -9.34 18.54 28.91
N ASP A 44 -8.83 17.72 27.98
CA ASP A 44 -9.27 17.79 26.59
C ASP A 44 -10.75 17.37 26.50
N PRO A 45 -11.65 18.19 25.91
CA PRO A 45 -13.04 17.79 25.70
C PRO A 45 -13.19 16.59 24.74
N PHE A 46 -12.18 16.27 23.93
CA PHE A 46 -12.19 15.14 23.00
C PHE A 46 -11.37 13.97 23.54
N GLN A 47 -12.06 12.91 23.93
CA GLN A 47 -11.48 11.69 24.50
C GLN A 47 -11.53 10.54 23.50
N ALA A 48 -10.97 9.38 23.85
CA ALA A 48 -10.87 8.23 22.95
C ALA A 48 -12.20 7.85 22.27
N ALA A 49 -13.34 8.01 22.97
CA ALA A 49 -14.67 7.75 22.43
C ALA A 49 -15.05 8.64 21.24
N ASN A 50 -14.49 9.86 21.16
CA ASN A 50 -14.68 10.78 20.04
C ASN A 50 -13.90 10.35 18.79
N TRP A 51 -12.92 9.45 18.94
CA TRP A 51 -12.05 8.96 17.87
C TRP A 51 -12.43 7.53 17.42
N THR A 52 -13.73 7.24 17.39
CA THR A 52 -14.27 5.93 17.01
C THR A 52 -14.67 5.83 15.53
N PHE A 53 -14.72 6.95 14.81
CA PHE A 53 -15.01 6.96 13.38
C PHE A 53 -13.76 6.58 12.59
N GLY A 54 -13.80 5.41 11.93
CA GLY A 54 -12.71 4.91 11.11
C GLY A 54 -11.62 4.14 11.83
N GLY A 55 -11.71 4.01 13.15
CA GLY A 55 -10.81 3.21 13.99
C GLY A 55 -11.38 3.09 15.41
N GLY A 56 -10.91 2.13 16.21
CA GLY A 56 -11.45 1.82 17.54
C GLY A 56 -11.06 2.76 18.69
N GLY A 57 -10.71 4.02 18.42
CA GLY A 57 -10.21 4.98 19.42
C GLY A 57 -8.83 5.53 19.09
N PHE A 58 -8.05 5.88 20.12
CA PHE A 58 -6.71 6.45 20.01
C PHE A 58 -5.69 5.55 19.29
N GLY A 59 -4.78 6.18 18.54
CA GLY A 59 -3.70 5.51 17.81
C GLY A 59 -4.13 4.64 16.64
N GLN A 60 -5.36 4.79 16.14
CA GLN A 60 -5.91 4.00 15.04
C GLN A 60 -5.87 4.79 13.73
N LEU A 61 -5.66 4.12 12.60
CA LEU A 61 -5.76 4.75 11.28
C LEU A 61 -7.16 5.33 11.07
N SER A 62 -7.24 6.53 10.52
CA SER A 62 -8.52 7.11 10.12
C SER A 62 -9.00 6.52 8.79
N THR A 63 -10.30 6.60 8.51
CA THR A 63 -10.88 6.15 7.22
C THR A 63 -10.38 6.93 6.02
N VAL A 64 -9.85 8.15 6.21
CA VAL A 64 -9.26 8.94 5.13
C VAL A 64 -7.90 8.39 4.69
N SER A 65 -7.18 7.67 5.56
CA SER A 65 -5.89 7.06 5.23
C SER A 65 -5.96 5.85 4.31
N TRP A 66 -7.14 5.26 4.15
CA TRP A 66 -7.35 4.05 3.34
C TRP A 66 -7.72 4.35 1.87
N LYS A 67 -7.90 5.62 1.51
CA LYS A 67 -8.27 6.06 0.15
C LYS A 67 -7.04 6.39 -0.68
#